data_AF-A0A9D9KWK4-F1
#
_entry.id   AF-A0A9D9KWK4-F1
#
_cell.length_a   1.000
_cell.length_b   1.000
_cell.length_c   1.000
_cell.angle_alpha   90.00
_cell.angle_beta   90.00
_cell.angle_gamma   90.00
#
_symmetry.space_group_name_H-M   'P 1'
#
loop_
_entity.id
_entity.type
_entity.pdbx_description
1 polymer ?
#
loop_
_entity_poly.entity_id
_entity_poly.type
_entity_poly.pdbx_seq_one_letter_code
_entity_poly.pdbx_strand_id
1 'polypeptide(L)' 'MDCLFCKIISGEIPSKKVYEDDLVYAFHDIAPIAPVHFLVIPKQHISGAAAVTA' A
#
# COMPACT_ATOMS: atom_id res chain seq x y z
N MET A 1 2.23 -15.00 -7.39
CA MET A 1 1.89 -14.02 -6.34
C MET A 1 1.18 -12.87 -7.02
N ASP A 2 -0.15 -12.95 -7.18
CA ASP A 2 -0.93 -11.91 -7.85
C ASP A 2 -1.52 -10.95 -6.81
N CYS A 3 -0.67 -10.10 -6.23
CA CYS A 3 -1.08 -9.13 -5.22
C CYS A 3 -1.21 -7.74 -5.84
N LEU A 4 -2.40 -7.15 -5.75
CA LEU A 4 -2.70 -5.80 -6.21
C LEU A 4 -1.74 -4.76 -5.62
N PHE A 5 -1.49 -4.81 -4.31
CA PHE A 5 -0.61 -3.86 -3.62
C PHE A 5 0.85 -3.98 -4.04
N CYS A 6 1.34 -5.20 -4.32
CA CYS A 6 2.69 -5.39 -4.85
C CYS A 6 2.85 -4.74 -6.23
N LYS A 7 1.83 -4.87 -7.10
CA LYS A 7 1.83 -4.22 -8.43
C LYS A 7 1.74 -2.70 -8.34
N ILE A 8 1.09 -2.16 -7.31
CA ILE A 8 1.09 -0.72 -7.04
C ILE A 8 2.50 -0.25 -6.60
N ILE A 9 3.15 -0.99 -5.69
CA ILE A 9 4.51 -0.69 -5.23
C ILE A 9 5.52 -0.79 -6.38
N SER A 10 5.38 -1.79 -7.27
CA SER A 10 6.29 -1.97 -8.42
C SER A 10 6.09 -0.93 -9.53
N GLY A 11 5.00 -0.15 -9.48
CA GLY A 11 4.64 0.83 -10.50
C GLY A 11 3.94 0.24 -11.73
N GLU A 12 3.61 -1.06 -11.72
CA GLU A 12 2.80 -1.70 -12.77
C GLU A 12 1.36 -1.14 -12.79
N ILE A 13 0.81 -0.82 -11.62
CA ILE A 13 -0.49 -0.19 -11.47
C ILE A 13 -0.29 1.23 -10.91
N PRO A 14 -0.81 2.27 -11.57
CA PRO A 14 -0.64 3.63 -11.09
C PRO A 14 -1.40 3.84 -9.76
N SER A 15 -0.84 4.68 -8.89
CA SER A 15 -1.53 5.18 -7.70
C SER A 15 -1.16 6.64 -7.43
N LYS A 16 -2.01 7.34 -6.68
CA LYS A 16 -1.74 8.71 -6.26
C LYS A 16 -0.91 8.67 -4.97
N LYS A 17 0.42 8.60 -5.13
CA LYS A 17 1.39 8.54 -4.04
C LYS A 17 1.31 9.76 -3.12
N VAL A 18 1.33 9.51 -1.82
CA VAL A 18 1.37 10.52 -0.73
C VAL A 18 2.75 10.56 -0.09
N TYR A 19 3.33 9.38 0.15
CA TYR A 19 4.62 9.23 0.83
C TYR A 19 5.25 7.89 0.46
N GLU A 20 6.58 7.80 0.54
CA GLU A 20 7.33 6.57 0.33
C GLU A 20 8.70 6.68 0.99
N ASP A 21 9.11 5.61 1.68
CA ASP A 21 10.47 5.40 2.16
C ASP A 21 10.91 3.94 1.95
N ASP A 22 11.98 3.52 2.62
CA ASP A 22 12.54 2.17 2.46
C ASP A 22 11.60 1.07 2.98
N LEU A 23 10.70 1.38 3.92
CA LEU A 23 9.85 0.41 4.58
C LEU A 23 8.42 0.44 4.08
N VAL A 24 7.89 1.62 3.77
CA VAL A 24 6.47 1.81 3.50
C VAL A 24 6.19 2.60 2.22
N TYR A 25 4.98 2.40 1.72
CA TYR A 25 4.41 3.13 0.60
C TYR A 25 3.01 3.61 0.97
N ALA A 26 2.70 4.89 0.77
CA ALA A 26 1.41 5.47 1.07
C ALA A 26 0.77 6.12 -0.16
N PHE A 27 -0.52 5.84 -0.38
CA PHE A 27 -1.25 6.30 -1.56
C PHE A 27 -2.75 6.46 -1.27
N HIS A 28 -3.41 7.32 -2.03
CA HIS A 28 -4.86 7.52 -1.88
C HIS A 28 -5.66 6.27 -2.24
N ASP A 29 -6.70 6.01 -1.44
CA ASP A 29 -7.69 4.99 -1.77
C ASP A 29 -8.51 5.43 -3.00
N ILE A 30 -8.85 4.48 -3.87
CA ILE A 30 -9.64 4.74 -5.09
C ILE A 30 -11.13 4.88 -4.79
N ALA A 31 -11.59 4.33 -3.66
CA ALA A 31 -12.96 4.36 -3.16
C ALA A 31 -12.99 4.95 -1.74
N PRO A 32 -12.69 6.25 -1.58
CA PRO A 32 -12.57 6.88 -0.26
C PRO A 32 -13.91 6.93 0.49
N ILE A 33 -13.87 6.73 1.81
CA ILE A 33 -15.05 6.79 2.73
C ILE A 33 -15.03 8.09 3.58
N ALA A 34 -14.00 8.92 3.39
CA ALA A 34 -13.83 10.21 4.05
C ALA A 34 -13.18 11.22 3.08
N PRO A 35 -13.27 12.55 3.35
CA PRO A 35 -12.67 13.57 2.48
C PRO A 35 -11.19 13.37 2.19
N VAL A 36 -10.46 12.82 3.16
CA VAL A 36 -9.08 12.35 3.01
C VAL A 36 -9.05 10.90 3.45
N HIS A 37 -8.74 9.99 2.53
CA HIS A 37 -8.52 8.58 2.80
C HIS A 37 -7.33 8.09 1.97
N PHE A 38 -6.32 7.58 2.64
CA PHE A 38 -5.14 6.99 2.03
C PHE A 38 -4.71 5.78 2.85
N LEU A 39 -4.06 4.83 2.19
CA LEU A 39 -3.54 3.61 2.79
C LEU A 39 -2.04 3.75 2.96
N VAL A 40 -1.52 3.21 4.06
CA VAL A 40 -0.08 3.02 4.28
C VAL A 40 0.16 1.52 4.33
N ILE A 41 1.00 1.02 3.43
CA ILE A 41 1.29 -0.41 3.32
C ILE A 41 2.81 -0.65 3.42
N PRO A 42 3.24 -1.81 3.97
CA PRO A 42 4.64 -2.20 3.91
C PRO A 42 5.06 -2.52 2.47
N LYS A 43 6.30 -2.19 2.11
CA LYS A 43 6.91 -2.63 0.84
C LYS A 43 7.13 -4.14 0.83
N GLN A 44 7.37 -4.73 2.00
CA GLN A 44 7.36 -6.18 2.17
C GLN A 44 5.93 -6.72 2.09
N HIS A 45 5.71 -7.76 1.29
CA HIS A 45 4.42 -8.44 1.25
C HIS A 45 4.18 -9.21 2.56
N ILE A 46 3.22 -8.72 3.35
CA ILE A 46 2.71 -9.36 4.58
C ILE A 46 1.22 -9.59 4.36
N SER A 47 0.74 -10.83 4.51
CA SER A 47 -0.64 -11.23 4.16
C SER A 47 -1.72 -10.55 5.01
N GLY A 48 -1.35 -10.00 6.16
CA GLY A 48 -2.22 -9.23 7.04
C GLY A 48 -1.57 -9.00 8.40
N ALA A 49 -2.24 -8.23 9.26
CA ALA A 49 -1.72 -7.87 10.58
C ALA A 49 -1.35 -9.09 11.46
N ALA A 50 -2.09 -10.20 11.33
CA ALA A 50 -1.82 -11.43 12.09
C ALA A 50 -0.51 -12.14 11.69
N ALA A 51 0.05 -11.82 10.51
CA ALA A 51 1.29 -12.40 10.02
C ALA A 51 2.54 -11.60 10.43
N VAL A 52 2.38 -10.54 11.22
CA VAL A 52 3.51 -9.73 11.74
C VAL A 52 4.22 -10.50 12.85
N THR A 53 5.54 -10.59 12.76
CA THR A 53 6.42 -11.20 13.75
C THR A 53 7.34 -10.16 14.40
N ALA A 54 7.89 -10.48 15.58
CA ALA A 54 8.84 -9.63 16.31
C ALA A 54 10.28 -9.74 15.77
#